data_AF-A0A3D4HGW3-F1
#
_entry.id   AF-A0A3D4HGW3-F1
#
_cell.length_a   1.000
_cell.length_b   1.000
_cell.length_c   1.000
_cell.angle_alpha   90.00
_cell.angle_beta   90.00
_cell.angle_gamma   90.00
#
_symmetry.space_group_name_H-M   'P 1'
#
loop_
_entity.id
_entity.type
_entity.pdbx_description
1 polymer ?
#
loop_
_entity_poly.entity_id
_entity_poly.type
_entity_poly.pdbx_seq_one_letter_code
_entity_poly.pdbx_strand_id
1 'polypeptide(L)'
;MLNKYLIFSLLCCSLGLAKSPVPLWPTTSQAFWEEKPYTAYIQPTAAGKPESGLYGCVRSQGHKFHEGIDIRAEQRTRKNEPKDKIILILPGRVAYVNDTPGDSAYGRYIVVDHATSPRVYSLYAHLSEVDPSIRQGVTVDAGTVLGVMGRSANHSIPKYRAHLHFEVGLRLTDRFQAWYDQTVSGKPRFSSKNKHGVWNGMNLIGADPLSLYEQVLAGTYSGVQAWLQSEGTAFTIEVVSAQVPDFIRRYPELLASPIPPKGLRGWKIEFTRYGIPKRWHPLEVTEGIRAGMISLLAYDPEVLGAGPCPGMVQIKEGQYILGKRLRRTLSLLFI
;
A
#
# COMPACT_ATOMS: atom_id res chain seq x y z
N MET A 1 5.76 5.60 -70.50
CA MET A 1 5.54 4.71 -69.34
C MET A 1 6.26 5.32 -68.15
N LEU A 2 5.50 5.84 -67.18
CA LEU A 2 6.03 6.45 -65.95
C LEU A 2 6.37 5.34 -64.94
N ASN A 3 7.61 5.27 -64.47
CA ASN A 3 7.97 4.43 -63.33
C ASN A 3 8.15 5.33 -62.10
N LYS A 4 7.18 5.30 -61.18
CA LYS A 4 7.24 6.02 -59.90
C LYS A 4 7.90 5.10 -58.87
N TYR A 5 9.12 5.41 -58.45
CA TYR A 5 9.73 4.80 -57.27
C TYR A 5 9.19 5.48 -56.02
N LEU A 6 8.40 4.74 -55.24
CA LEU A 6 7.91 5.13 -53.93
C LEU A 6 9.01 4.80 -52.90
N ILE A 7 9.73 5.81 -52.41
CA ILE A 7 10.69 5.64 -51.32
C ILE A 7 9.90 5.58 -50.00
N PHE A 8 9.78 4.38 -49.43
CA PHE A 8 9.27 4.17 -48.08
C PHE A 8 10.37 4.55 -47.08
N SER A 9 10.29 5.75 -46.51
CA SER A 9 11.17 6.14 -45.41
C SER A 9 10.71 5.43 -44.14
N LEU A 10 11.41 4.36 -43.74
CA LEU A 10 11.22 3.75 -42.42
C LEU A 10 11.66 4.76 -41.35
N LEU A 11 10.69 5.45 -40.75
CA LEU A 11 10.89 6.21 -39.53
C LEU A 11 11.06 5.20 -38.39
N CYS A 12 12.31 4.83 -38.09
CA CYS A 12 12.64 4.01 -36.94
C CYS A 12 12.44 4.86 -35.68
N CYS A 13 11.20 4.87 -35.16
CA CYS A 13 10.92 5.42 -33.83
C CYS A 13 11.60 4.50 -32.81
N SER A 14 12.80 4.86 -32.38
CA SER A 14 13.42 4.30 -31.19
C SER A 14 12.53 4.69 -30.00
N LEU A 15 11.59 3.82 -29.65
CA LEU A 15 10.93 3.82 -28.35
C LEU A 15 12.02 3.59 -27.30
N GLY A 16 12.65 4.67 -26.82
CA GLY A 16 13.44 4.60 -25.61
C GLY A 16 12.52 4.09 -24.50
N LEU A 17 12.87 2.97 -23.86
CA LEU A 17 12.19 2.56 -22.64
C LEU A 17 12.34 3.72 -21.65
N ALA A 18 11.26 4.45 -21.39
CA ALA A 18 11.25 5.46 -20.35
C ALA A 18 11.58 4.74 -19.03
N LYS A 19 12.71 5.10 -18.43
CA LYS A 19 13.12 4.54 -17.14
C LYS A 19 12.06 4.90 -16.10
N SER A 20 11.65 3.91 -15.29
CA SER A 20 10.72 4.13 -14.17
C SER A 20 11.23 5.28 -13.29
N PRO A 21 10.36 6.22 -12.87
CA PRO A 21 10.78 7.32 -12.00
C PRO A 21 11.29 6.76 -10.67
N VAL A 22 12.43 7.27 -10.21
CA VAL A 22 13.04 6.84 -8.95
C VAL A 22 12.38 7.60 -7.79
N PRO A 23 11.85 6.92 -6.76
CA PRO A 23 11.21 7.58 -5.63
C PRO A 23 12.22 8.31 -4.74
N LEU A 24 11.85 9.52 -4.30
CA LEU A 24 12.61 10.30 -3.31
C LEU A 24 12.24 9.88 -1.89
N TRP A 25 13.16 10.03 -0.94
CA TRP A 25 12.85 9.84 0.50
C TRP A 25 11.79 10.86 0.95
N PRO A 26 10.81 10.54 1.83
CA PRO A 26 9.64 11.41 2.07
C PRO A 26 9.90 12.56 3.06
N THR A 27 11.13 12.75 3.51
CA THR A 27 11.54 13.86 4.37
C THR A 27 12.83 14.49 3.86
N THR A 28 13.18 15.67 4.39
CA THR A 28 14.47 16.32 4.09
C THR A 28 15.69 15.63 4.73
N SER A 29 15.48 14.58 5.52
CA SER A 29 16.54 13.81 6.15
C SER A 29 17.45 13.15 5.12
N GLN A 30 18.75 13.21 5.36
CA GLN A 30 19.76 12.49 4.57
C GLN A 30 20.18 11.16 5.21
N ALA A 31 19.72 10.86 6.43
CA ALA A 31 20.20 9.70 7.19
C ALA A 31 20.01 8.36 6.45
N PHE A 32 18.93 8.22 5.67
CA PHE A 32 18.75 7.04 4.81
C PHE A 32 19.81 6.96 3.71
N TRP A 33 20.03 8.06 2.97
CA TRP A 33 20.99 8.13 1.86
C TRP A 33 22.45 8.06 2.31
N GLU A 34 22.75 8.48 3.54
CA GLU A 34 24.05 8.32 4.20
C GLU A 34 24.26 6.92 4.79
N GLU A 35 23.37 5.97 4.47
CA GLU A 35 23.46 4.56 4.89
C GLU A 35 23.55 4.40 6.41
N LYS A 36 22.93 5.32 7.17
CA LYS A 36 22.85 5.18 8.62
C LYS A 36 22.01 3.95 8.97
N PRO A 37 22.24 3.29 10.11
CA PRO A 37 21.35 2.23 10.57
C PRO A 37 19.92 2.75 10.72
N TYR A 38 18.90 1.92 10.49
CA TYR A 38 17.48 2.33 10.59
C TYR A 38 17.13 2.95 11.94
N THR A 39 17.84 2.57 13.00
CA THR A 39 17.72 3.16 14.34
C THR A 39 18.12 4.63 14.41
N ALA A 40 18.69 5.21 13.35
CA ALA A 40 19.00 6.63 13.22
C ALA A 40 17.80 7.44 12.70
N TYR A 41 16.93 6.86 11.86
CA TYR A 41 15.83 7.58 11.20
C TYR A 41 14.42 7.03 11.49
N ILE A 42 14.29 5.84 12.06
CA ILE A 42 12.99 5.25 12.44
C ILE A 42 12.59 5.67 13.86
N GLN A 43 11.36 6.13 14.05
CA GLN A 43 10.80 6.50 15.35
C GLN A 43 10.16 5.28 16.03
N PRO A 44 10.67 4.82 17.19
CA PRO A 44 10.00 3.77 17.95
C PRO A 44 8.68 4.24 18.57
N THR A 45 7.81 3.26 18.83
CA THR A 45 6.60 3.44 19.65
C THR A 45 6.95 3.66 21.13
N ALA A 46 5.93 3.81 21.99
CA ALA A 46 6.10 3.99 23.43
C ALA A 46 6.91 2.87 24.11
N ALA A 47 6.97 1.68 23.50
CA ALA A 47 7.73 0.56 24.01
C ALA A 47 9.27 0.73 23.84
N GLY A 48 9.73 1.75 23.12
CA GLY A 48 11.16 2.05 22.96
C GLY A 48 11.95 1.10 22.05
N LYS A 49 11.33 0.02 21.55
CA LYS A 49 11.96 -0.91 20.60
C LYS A 49 12.05 -0.29 19.21
N PRO A 50 13.25 -0.10 18.62
CA PRO A 50 13.40 0.56 17.32
C PRO A 50 12.55 -0.05 16.21
N GLU A 51 12.42 -1.38 16.21
CA GLU A 51 11.68 -2.15 15.20
C GLU A 51 10.20 -1.77 15.19
N SER A 52 9.65 -1.28 16.31
CA SER A 52 8.22 -0.98 16.43
C SER A 52 7.71 0.16 15.53
N GLY A 53 8.64 0.93 14.93
CA GLY A 53 8.35 1.92 13.90
C GLY A 53 8.50 1.40 12.46
N LEU A 54 8.92 0.15 12.25
CA LEU A 54 9.05 -0.46 10.92
C LEU A 54 7.71 -0.97 10.39
N TYR A 55 7.66 -1.29 9.10
CA TYR A 55 6.51 -1.98 8.51
C TYR A 55 6.38 -3.40 9.05
N GLY A 56 5.14 -3.90 9.11
CA GLY A 56 4.89 -5.28 9.49
C GLY A 56 4.44 -5.46 10.92
N CYS A 57 4.56 -6.68 11.41
CA CYS A 57 4.08 -7.04 12.74
C CYS A 57 5.15 -6.82 13.79
N VAL A 58 5.41 -5.54 14.08
CA VAL A 58 6.54 -5.10 14.90
C VAL A 58 6.10 -4.42 16.20
N ARG A 59 4.79 -4.30 16.43
CA ARG A 59 4.21 -3.66 17.63
C ARG A 59 3.58 -4.70 18.55
N SER A 60 3.52 -4.38 19.83
CA SER A 60 2.94 -5.25 20.87
C SER A 60 3.48 -6.68 20.80
N GLN A 61 4.80 -6.85 20.83
CA GLN A 61 5.47 -8.18 20.72
C GLN A 61 5.10 -8.94 19.42
N GLY A 62 4.78 -8.22 18.35
CA GLY A 62 4.41 -8.79 17.06
C GLY A 62 2.92 -9.08 16.89
N HIS A 63 2.07 -8.72 17.85
CA HIS A 63 0.62 -8.91 17.75
C HIS A 63 -0.10 -7.79 16.99
N LYS A 64 0.55 -6.64 16.79
CA LYS A 64 -0.05 -5.50 16.09
C LYS A 64 0.75 -5.19 14.81
N PHE A 65 0.03 -5.23 13.70
CA PHE A 65 0.54 -4.84 12.39
C PHE A 65 0.68 -3.31 12.31
N HIS A 66 1.68 -2.88 11.56
CA HIS A 66 1.97 -1.51 11.20
C HIS A 66 2.01 -1.38 9.68
N GLU A 67 1.10 -0.59 9.14
CA GLU A 67 0.83 -0.42 7.71
C GLU A 67 1.92 0.37 6.94
N GLY A 68 2.90 0.95 7.64
CA GLY A 68 3.95 1.78 7.06
C GLY A 68 5.20 1.86 7.93
N ILE A 69 6.00 2.90 7.75
CA ILE A 69 7.16 3.22 8.59
C ILE A 69 6.98 4.56 9.31
N ASP A 70 7.49 4.65 10.53
CA ASP A 70 7.50 5.88 11.33
C ASP A 70 8.88 6.52 11.21
N ILE A 71 8.98 7.64 10.50
CA ILE A 71 10.26 8.37 10.29
C ILE A 71 10.34 9.51 11.31
N ARG A 72 11.41 9.52 12.12
CA ARG A 72 11.57 10.49 13.22
C ARG A 72 11.84 11.90 12.71
N ALA A 73 11.52 12.88 13.55
CA ALA A 73 11.94 14.26 13.35
C ALA A 73 13.45 14.43 13.58
N GLU A 74 14.15 15.08 12.67
CA GLU A 74 15.55 15.49 12.85
C GLU A 74 15.65 16.92 13.33
N GLN A 75 14.68 17.75 12.95
CA GLN A 75 14.72 19.18 13.19
C GLN A 75 13.58 19.61 14.10
N ARG A 76 13.89 20.45 15.09
CA ARG A 76 12.89 20.95 16.04
C ARG A 76 12.94 22.46 16.21
N THR A 77 11.79 23.02 16.57
CA THR A 77 11.64 24.40 17.00
C THR A 77 12.10 24.57 18.45
N ARG A 78 12.21 25.83 18.93
CA ARG A 78 12.48 26.12 20.35
C ARG A 78 11.45 25.53 21.31
N LYS A 79 10.22 25.26 20.84
CA LYS A 79 9.16 24.61 21.63
C LYS A 79 9.20 23.08 21.55
N ASN A 80 10.27 22.50 20.98
CA ASN A 80 10.50 21.07 20.78
C ASN A 80 9.50 20.38 19.82
N GLU A 81 8.78 21.16 19.00
CA GLU A 81 7.92 20.61 17.93
C GLU A 81 8.74 20.36 16.66
N PRO A 82 8.45 19.30 15.89
CA PRO A 82 9.14 19.01 14.64
C PRO A 82 8.97 20.15 13.62
N LYS A 83 9.95 20.34 12.75
CA LYS A 83 9.89 21.32 11.64
C LYS A 83 10.33 20.77 10.29
N ASP A 84 10.60 19.46 10.23
CA ASP A 84 10.98 18.73 9.03
C ASP A 84 9.92 18.90 7.94
N LYS A 85 10.37 19.14 6.71
CA LYS A 85 9.48 19.22 5.55
C LYS A 85 9.19 17.81 5.05
N ILE A 86 7.92 17.58 4.73
CA ILE A 86 7.46 16.33 4.13
C ILE A 86 7.40 16.52 2.64
N ILE A 87 8.08 15.65 1.90
CA ILE A 87 8.24 15.78 0.44
C ILE A 87 7.56 14.63 -0.30
N LEU A 88 6.98 14.96 -1.45
CA LEU A 88 6.32 13.99 -2.31
C LEU A 88 7.35 13.06 -2.98
N ILE A 89 7.15 11.75 -2.86
CA ILE A 89 8.16 10.77 -3.29
C ILE A 89 8.23 10.56 -4.81
N LEU A 90 7.11 10.73 -5.51
CA LEU A 90 6.90 10.48 -6.94
C LEU A 90 5.85 11.46 -7.45
N PRO A 91 5.88 11.89 -8.73
CA PRO A 91 4.82 12.73 -9.25
C PRO A 91 3.47 12.01 -9.12
N GLY A 92 2.41 12.77 -8.86
CA GLY A 92 1.10 12.17 -8.60
C GLY A 92 -0.01 13.19 -8.42
N ARG A 93 -1.23 12.68 -8.30
CA ARG A 93 -2.42 13.49 -8.04
C ARG A 93 -2.79 13.36 -6.58
N VAL A 94 -2.94 14.49 -5.88
CA VAL A 94 -3.42 14.52 -4.49
C VAL A 94 -4.82 13.94 -4.46
N ALA A 95 -4.96 12.75 -3.91
CA ALA A 95 -6.18 11.97 -3.99
C ALA A 95 -7.10 12.28 -2.81
N TYR A 96 -6.53 12.63 -1.66
CA TYR A 96 -7.26 12.99 -0.45
C TYR A 96 -6.40 13.84 0.49
N VAL A 97 -7.06 14.74 1.22
CA VAL A 97 -6.46 15.51 2.31
C VAL A 97 -7.43 15.49 3.49
N ASN A 98 -6.96 15.05 4.65
CA ASN A 98 -7.62 15.32 5.92
C ASN A 98 -6.85 16.40 6.67
N ASP A 99 -7.42 17.59 6.78
CA ASP A 99 -6.84 18.69 7.57
C ASP A 99 -7.47 18.81 8.98
N THR A 100 -8.44 17.94 9.31
CA THR A 100 -9.08 17.86 10.62
C THR A 100 -8.41 16.77 11.47
N PRO A 101 -7.47 17.09 12.38
CA PRO A 101 -6.65 16.09 13.05
C PRO A 101 -7.43 15.12 13.95
N GLY A 102 -8.56 15.56 14.51
CA GLY A 102 -9.39 14.73 15.39
C GLY A 102 -10.18 13.63 14.66
N ASP A 103 -10.27 13.68 13.34
CA ASP A 103 -11.13 12.76 12.58
C ASP A 103 -10.48 11.41 12.29
N SER A 104 -9.17 11.26 12.50
CA SER A 104 -8.43 10.05 12.16
C SER A 104 -7.32 9.75 13.15
N ALA A 105 -6.99 8.46 13.29
CA ALA A 105 -5.77 8.04 13.98
C ALA A 105 -4.50 8.53 13.27
N TYR A 106 -4.56 8.77 11.96
CA TYR A 106 -3.49 9.41 11.18
C TYR A 106 -3.34 10.92 11.44
N GLY A 107 -4.29 11.56 12.14
CA GLY A 107 -4.28 13.00 12.33
C GLY A 107 -4.53 13.74 11.03
N ARG A 108 -3.76 14.81 10.78
CA ARG A 108 -3.68 15.40 9.45
C ARG A 108 -2.89 14.49 8.54
N TYR A 109 -3.47 14.14 7.40
CA TYR A 109 -2.78 13.30 6.43
C TYR A 109 -3.17 13.61 5.00
N ILE A 110 -2.26 13.28 4.10
CA ILE A 110 -2.40 13.46 2.66
C ILE A 110 -2.22 12.08 2.03
N VAL A 111 -3.06 11.77 1.04
CA VAL A 111 -2.87 10.61 0.18
C VAL A 111 -2.64 11.11 -1.25
N VAL A 112 -1.57 10.65 -1.88
CA VAL A 112 -1.26 10.94 -3.27
C VAL A 112 -1.33 9.65 -4.07
N ASP A 113 -2.05 9.68 -5.19
CA ASP A 113 -2.18 8.57 -6.14
C ASP A 113 -1.18 8.77 -7.28
N HIS A 114 -0.26 7.82 -7.43
CA HIS A 114 0.82 7.86 -8.41
C HIS A 114 0.43 7.05 -9.64
N ALA A 115 0.56 7.67 -10.81
CA ALA A 115 0.28 7.04 -12.10
C ALA A 115 1.42 6.10 -12.57
N THR A 116 2.03 5.36 -11.64
CA THR A 116 2.97 4.28 -11.93
C THR A 116 2.25 3.06 -12.53
N SER A 117 3.00 2.02 -12.88
CA SER A 117 2.47 0.74 -13.34
C SER A 117 2.98 -0.39 -12.43
N PRO A 118 2.12 -1.02 -11.60
CA PRO A 118 0.75 -0.59 -11.30
C PRO A 118 0.73 0.75 -10.56
N ARG A 119 -0.43 1.41 -10.53
CA ARG A 119 -0.63 2.61 -9.70
C ARG A 119 -0.45 2.28 -8.23
N VAL A 120 0.14 3.19 -7.46
CA VAL A 120 0.24 3.07 -6.00
C VAL A 120 -0.18 4.36 -5.33
N TYR A 121 -0.66 4.26 -4.10
CA TYR A 121 -0.78 5.42 -3.23
C TYR A 121 0.49 5.62 -2.40
N SER A 122 0.76 6.86 -2.02
CA SER A 122 1.56 7.17 -0.83
C SER A 122 0.73 7.95 0.18
N LEU A 123 0.92 7.68 1.48
CA LEU A 123 0.22 8.33 2.58
C LEU A 123 1.23 8.99 3.52
N TYR A 124 0.96 10.23 3.89
CA TYR A 124 1.80 11.06 4.75
C TYR A 124 0.97 11.56 5.92
N ALA A 125 1.23 11.07 7.12
CA ALA A 125 0.39 11.30 8.29
C ALA A 125 1.08 12.05 9.43
N HIS A 126 0.29 12.37 10.44
CA HIS A 126 0.65 13.11 11.65
C HIS A 126 1.13 14.53 11.40
N LEU A 127 0.78 15.14 10.26
CA LEU A 127 1.28 16.47 9.87
C LEU A 127 0.86 17.53 10.90
N SER A 128 1.72 18.51 11.14
CA SER A 128 1.34 19.70 11.91
C SER A 128 0.53 20.65 11.02
N GLU A 129 0.93 20.75 9.76
CA GLU A 129 0.41 21.65 8.74
C GLU A 129 0.45 20.96 7.36
N VAL A 130 -0.60 21.19 6.57
CA VAL A 130 -0.65 20.86 5.13
C VAL A 130 -0.33 22.12 4.34
N ASP A 131 0.53 22.02 3.32
CA ASP A 131 0.86 23.16 2.48
C ASP A 131 -0.41 23.69 1.77
N PRO A 132 -0.67 25.02 1.75
CA PRO A 132 -1.90 25.60 1.18
C PRO A 132 -2.15 25.31 -0.31
N SER A 133 -1.10 24.95 -1.07
CA SER A 133 -1.21 24.53 -2.48
C SER A 133 -1.73 23.10 -2.63
N ILE A 134 -1.65 22.29 -1.57
CA ILE A 134 -1.98 20.87 -1.58
C ILE A 134 -3.45 20.69 -1.25
N ARG A 135 -4.25 20.44 -2.30
CA ARG A 135 -5.68 20.19 -2.19
C ARG A 135 -6.06 18.97 -3.01
N GLN A 136 -7.14 18.31 -2.62
CA GLN A 136 -7.65 17.17 -3.38
C GLN A 136 -7.84 17.56 -4.86
N GLY A 137 -7.19 16.79 -5.72
CA GLY A 137 -7.29 16.84 -7.16
C GLY A 137 -6.17 17.54 -7.90
N VAL A 138 -5.27 18.24 -7.20
CA VAL A 138 -4.10 18.87 -7.83
C VAL A 138 -3.05 17.82 -8.19
N THR A 139 -2.38 18.01 -9.32
CA THR A 139 -1.21 17.22 -9.72
C THR A 139 0.04 17.91 -9.19
N VAL A 140 0.97 17.13 -8.67
CA VAL A 140 2.16 17.60 -7.97
C VAL A 140 3.37 16.80 -8.42
N ASP A 141 4.50 17.48 -8.62
CA ASP A 141 5.77 16.85 -8.99
C ASP A 141 6.49 16.27 -7.77
N ALA A 142 7.32 15.24 -8.01
CA ALA A 142 8.19 14.70 -6.97
C ALA A 142 9.07 15.80 -6.36
N GLY A 143 9.30 15.73 -5.06
CA GLY A 143 10.11 16.69 -4.30
C GLY A 143 9.35 17.93 -3.84
N THR A 144 8.09 18.11 -4.28
CA THR A 144 7.24 19.19 -3.75
C THR A 144 6.97 18.96 -2.27
N VAL A 145 7.02 20.05 -1.49
CA VAL A 145 6.68 20.03 -0.06
C VAL A 145 5.17 19.88 0.09
N LEU A 146 4.76 18.81 0.76
CA LEU A 146 3.35 18.51 1.05
C LEU A 146 2.86 19.20 2.34
N GLY A 147 3.79 19.49 3.25
CA GLY A 147 3.49 20.05 4.56
C GLY A 147 4.66 19.93 5.52
N VAL A 148 4.36 20.06 6.80
CA VAL A 148 5.35 20.00 7.89
C VAL A 148 5.04 18.82 8.79
N MET A 149 6.07 18.08 9.17
CA MET A 149 5.96 16.98 10.12
C MET A 149 5.29 17.47 11.41
N GLY A 150 4.56 16.59 12.08
CA GLY A 150 3.89 16.92 13.32
C GLY A 150 3.76 15.72 14.24
N ARG A 151 2.69 15.78 15.02
CA ARG A 151 2.28 14.75 15.98
C ARG A 151 0.76 14.74 16.13
N SER A 152 0.05 15.14 15.07
CA SER A 152 -1.41 15.24 15.10
C SER A 152 -2.02 13.85 14.99
N ALA A 153 -3.09 13.61 15.76
CA ALA A 153 -3.91 12.41 15.71
C ALA A 153 -5.19 12.65 16.53
N ASN A 154 -6.16 11.75 16.42
CA ASN A 154 -7.29 11.68 17.35
C ASN A 154 -6.91 11.20 18.78
N HIS A 155 -5.61 11.07 19.04
CA HIS A 155 -5.02 10.76 20.34
C HIS A 155 -3.70 11.54 20.50
N SER A 156 -3.19 11.62 21.73
CA SER A 156 -1.97 12.38 22.01
C SER A 156 -0.70 11.61 21.62
N ILE A 157 0.10 12.18 20.72
CA ILE A 157 1.48 11.77 20.46
C ILE A 157 2.41 12.77 21.15
N PRO A 158 3.32 12.35 22.06
CA PRO A 158 4.20 13.29 22.75
C PRO A 158 5.27 13.85 21.80
N LYS A 159 5.78 15.06 22.09
CA LYS A 159 6.73 15.78 21.22
C LYS A 159 7.95 14.95 20.84
N TYR A 160 8.54 14.25 21.80
CA TYR A 160 9.74 13.41 21.57
C TYR A 160 9.47 12.19 20.67
N ARG A 161 8.20 11.85 20.40
CA ARG A 161 7.78 10.81 19.45
C ARG A 161 7.08 11.39 18.22
N ALA A 162 7.17 12.69 17.98
CA ALA A 162 6.71 13.28 16.73
C ALA A 162 7.46 12.62 15.55
N HIS A 163 6.69 12.21 14.53
CA HIS A 163 7.18 11.47 13.38
C HIS A 163 6.29 11.70 12.17
N LEU A 164 6.81 11.39 10.99
CA LEU A 164 6.01 11.10 9.81
C LEU A 164 5.62 9.62 9.86
N HIS A 165 4.34 9.31 9.82
CA HIS A 165 3.89 7.97 9.45
C HIS A 165 3.73 7.93 7.93
N PHE A 166 4.48 7.04 7.28
CA PHE A 166 4.61 6.97 5.83
C PHE A 166 4.24 5.58 5.30
N GLU A 167 3.33 5.53 4.33
CA GLU A 167 2.93 4.29 3.67
C GLU A 167 3.08 4.41 2.15
N VAL A 168 3.33 3.28 1.48
CA VAL A 168 3.16 3.11 0.03
C VAL A 168 2.40 1.80 -0.19
N GLY A 169 1.42 1.78 -1.08
CA GLY A 169 0.65 0.56 -1.29
C GLY A 169 -0.45 0.63 -2.32
N LEU A 170 -1.41 -0.28 -2.19
CA LEU A 170 -2.55 -0.43 -3.09
C LEU A 170 -3.87 -0.11 -2.37
N ARG A 171 -4.84 0.38 -3.13
CA ARG A 171 -6.22 0.54 -2.68
C ARG A 171 -7.06 -0.67 -3.09
N LEU A 172 -7.85 -1.21 -2.16
CA LEU A 172 -8.56 -2.48 -2.32
C LEU A 172 -9.82 -2.37 -3.20
N THR A 173 -10.65 -1.34 -3.04
CA THR A 173 -11.86 -1.18 -3.86
C THR A 173 -12.33 0.28 -4.01
N ASP A 174 -12.97 0.61 -5.14
CA ASP A 174 -13.77 1.84 -5.33
C ASP A 174 -15.11 1.78 -4.57
N ARG A 175 -15.60 0.58 -4.22
CA ARG A 175 -16.90 0.37 -3.57
C ARG A 175 -16.79 0.36 -2.04
N PHE A 176 -15.76 1.00 -1.48
CA PHE A 176 -15.48 0.96 -0.05
C PHE A 176 -16.63 1.49 0.81
N GLN A 177 -17.34 2.53 0.36
CA GLN A 177 -18.49 3.05 1.11
C GLN A 177 -19.60 2.00 1.22
N ALA A 178 -19.90 1.28 0.12
CA ALA A 178 -20.85 0.19 0.14
C ALA A 178 -20.42 -0.94 1.09
N TRP A 179 -19.12 -1.23 1.19
CA TRP A 179 -18.57 -2.20 2.14
C TRP A 179 -18.74 -1.74 3.60
N TYR A 180 -18.46 -0.46 3.83
CA TYR A 180 -18.50 0.17 5.14
C TYR A 180 -19.92 0.21 5.70
N ASP A 181 -20.91 0.45 4.85
CA ASP A 181 -22.33 0.58 5.23
C ASP A 181 -23.06 -0.77 5.36
N GLN A 182 -22.38 -1.90 5.10
CA GLN A 182 -22.98 -3.22 5.27
C GLN A 182 -23.45 -3.44 6.71
N THR A 183 -24.57 -4.16 6.87
CA THR A 183 -25.03 -4.64 8.17
C THR A 183 -24.46 -6.03 8.47
N VAL A 184 -24.00 -6.25 9.70
CA VAL A 184 -23.57 -7.56 10.21
C VAL A 184 -24.47 -7.92 11.39
N SER A 185 -25.15 -9.06 11.30
CA SER A 185 -26.10 -9.53 12.33
C SER A 185 -27.17 -8.50 12.68
N GLY A 186 -27.74 -7.85 11.66
CA GLY A 186 -28.82 -6.86 11.80
C GLY A 186 -28.40 -5.48 12.33
N LYS A 187 -27.09 -5.22 12.50
CA LYS A 187 -26.56 -3.93 12.96
C LYS A 187 -25.58 -3.34 11.94
N PRO A 188 -25.44 -2.00 11.85
CA PRO A 188 -24.38 -1.39 11.06
C PRO A 188 -23.01 -1.95 11.46
N ARG A 189 -22.18 -2.28 10.48
CA ARG A 189 -20.82 -2.81 10.71
C ARG A 189 -19.97 -1.88 11.57
N PHE A 190 -20.16 -0.57 11.43
CA PHE A 190 -19.48 0.47 12.21
C PHE A 190 -20.48 1.44 12.83
N SER A 191 -20.16 1.92 14.03
CA SER A 191 -20.98 2.92 14.74
C SER A 191 -20.72 4.35 14.25
N SER A 192 -19.54 4.63 13.71
CA SER A 192 -19.14 5.93 13.16
C SER A 192 -19.30 5.97 11.64
N LYS A 193 -19.61 7.16 11.11
CA LYS A 193 -19.60 7.40 9.67
C LYS A 193 -18.18 7.33 9.11
N ASN A 194 -18.05 6.90 7.85
CA ASN A 194 -16.80 7.02 7.11
C ASN A 194 -16.55 8.49 6.71
N LYS A 195 -15.53 9.12 7.29
CA LYS A 195 -15.15 10.51 6.98
C LYS A 195 -14.11 10.63 5.85
N HIS A 196 -13.60 9.50 5.36
CA HIS A 196 -12.42 9.45 4.49
C HIS A 196 -12.71 8.86 3.11
N GLY A 197 -13.97 8.55 2.81
CA GLY A 197 -14.38 7.96 1.54
C GLY A 197 -13.58 6.70 1.22
N VAL A 198 -13.13 6.59 -0.02
CA VAL A 198 -12.32 5.45 -0.49
C VAL A 198 -10.86 5.48 -0.02
N TRP A 199 -10.41 6.56 0.62
CA TRP A 199 -9.04 6.72 1.15
C TRP A 199 -8.96 6.47 2.66
N ASN A 200 -10.00 5.87 3.22
CA ASN A 200 -9.97 5.32 4.57
C ASN A 200 -8.89 4.24 4.67
N GLY A 201 -8.06 4.26 5.72
CA GLY A 201 -6.98 3.28 5.92
C GLY A 201 -7.43 1.81 5.93
N MET A 202 -8.71 1.53 6.20
CA MET A 202 -9.26 0.17 6.08
C MET A 202 -9.39 -0.33 4.64
N ASN A 203 -9.38 0.57 3.66
CA ASN A 203 -9.39 0.28 2.22
C ASN A 203 -7.98 0.27 1.61
N LEU A 204 -6.97 0.62 2.39
CA LEU A 204 -5.60 0.72 1.95
C LEU A 204 -4.82 -0.49 2.44
N ILE A 205 -3.91 -0.98 1.61
CA ILE A 205 -3.01 -2.06 1.95
C ILE A 205 -1.58 -1.67 1.58
N GLY A 206 -0.79 -1.37 2.62
CA GLY A 206 0.61 -0.97 2.50
C GLY A 206 1.55 -2.15 2.21
N ALA A 207 2.58 -1.88 1.41
CA ALA A 207 3.80 -2.68 1.23
C ALA A 207 4.92 -2.08 2.07
N ASP A 208 6.05 -2.79 2.19
CA ASP A 208 7.18 -2.29 2.98
C ASP A 208 7.89 -1.12 2.26
N PRO A 209 7.73 0.14 2.69
CA PRO A 209 8.35 1.26 2.02
C PRO A 209 9.87 1.21 2.12
N LEU A 210 10.44 0.60 3.17
CA LEU A 210 11.89 0.53 3.33
C LEU A 210 12.51 -0.38 2.26
N SER A 211 11.87 -1.52 1.96
CA SER A 211 12.31 -2.43 0.89
C SER A 211 12.35 -1.76 -0.50
N LEU A 212 11.45 -0.82 -0.76
CA LEU A 212 11.46 0.00 -1.98
C LEU A 212 12.72 0.87 -2.04
N TYR A 213 13.02 1.59 -0.96
CA TYR A 213 14.19 2.47 -0.92
C TYR A 213 15.51 1.70 -0.88
N GLU A 214 15.55 0.53 -0.25
CA GLU A 214 16.71 -0.37 -0.28
C GLU A 214 17.04 -0.79 -1.72
N GLN A 215 16.03 -1.08 -2.57
CA GLN A 215 16.24 -1.32 -4.00
C GLN A 215 16.75 -0.07 -4.74
N VAL A 216 16.29 1.12 -4.35
CA VAL A 216 16.79 2.38 -4.94
C VAL A 216 18.26 2.60 -4.58
N LEU A 217 18.60 2.46 -3.29
CA LEU A 217 19.96 2.62 -2.78
C LEU A 217 20.92 1.60 -3.43
N ALA A 218 20.48 0.36 -3.58
CA ALA A 218 21.24 -0.70 -4.25
C ALA A 218 21.32 -0.55 -5.79
N GLY A 219 20.63 0.43 -6.38
CA GLY A 219 20.56 0.60 -7.83
C GLY A 219 19.80 -0.52 -8.57
N THR A 220 19.03 -1.34 -7.86
CA THR A 220 18.27 -2.48 -8.40
C THR A 220 16.79 -2.15 -8.66
N TYR A 221 16.32 -0.97 -8.23
CA TYR A 221 14.96 -0.51 -8.48
C TYR A 221 14.69 -0.35 -9.99
N SER A 222 13.72 -1.11 -10.50
CA SER A 222 13.30 -1.10 -11.90
C SER A 222 11.84 -0.64 -12.10
N GLY A 223 11.11 -0.38 -11.01
CA GLY A 223 9.74 0.10 -11.04
C GLY A 223 8.87 -0.52 -9.95
N VAL A 224 7.68 0.05 -9.76
CA VAL A 224 6.72 -0.38 -8.73
C VAL A 224 6.28 -1.83 -8.91
N GLN A 225 6.02 -2.27 -10.16
CA GLN A 225 5.63 -3.66 -10.40
C GLN A 225 6.73 -4.63 -9.96
N ALA A 226 7.98 -4.39 -10.37
CA ALA A 226 9.11 -5.24 -10.00
C ALA A 226 9.31 -5.29 -8.48
N TRP A 227 9.21 -4.13 -7.80
CA TRP A 227 9.26 -4.05 -6.34
C TRP A 227 8.15 -4.91 -5.69
N LEU A 228 6.89 -4.73 -6.06
CA LEU A 228 5.77 -5.53 -5.50
C LEU A 228 5.91 -7.03 -5.79
N GLN A 229 6.44 -7.41 -6.96
CA GLN A 229 6.67 -8.81 -7.31
C GLN A 229 7.87 -9.42 -6.58
N SER A 230 8.85 -8.60 -6.16
CA SER A 230 10.04 -9.06 -5.45
C SER A 230 9.75 -9.53 -4.02
N GLU A 231 8.65 -9.08 -3.40
CA GLU A 231 8.20 -9.63 -2.12
C GLU A 231 7.85 -11.12 -2.27
N GLY A 232 8.29 -11.98 -1.35
CA GLY A 232 7.97 -13.41 -1.39
C GLY A 232 6.46 -13.70 -1.32
N THR A 233 6.02 -14.74 -2.04
CA THR A 233 4.65 -15.26 -1.91
C THR A 233 4.56 -16.10 -0.65
N ALA A 234 3.82 -15.61 0.36
CA ALA A 234 3.65 -16.30 1.64
C ALA A 234 2.53 -17.34 1.60
N PHE A 235 1.48 -17.08 0.83
CA PHE A 235 0.37 -18.02 0.64
C PHE A 235 -0.42 -17.71 -0.63
N THR A 236 -1.10 -18.73 -1.14
CA THR A 236 -1.93 -18.67 -2.34
C THR A 236 -3.35 -19.12 -2.03
N ILE A 237 -4.33 -18.30 -2.39
CA ILE A 237 -5.74 -18.58 -2.20
C ILE A 237 -6.42 -18.80 -3.55
N GLU A 238 -7.27 -19.81 -3.63
CA GLU A 238 -8.28 -19.94 -4.67
C GLU A 238 -9.59 -19.30 -4.21
N VAL A 239 -10.21 -18.50 -5.08
CA VAL A 239 -11.55 -17.95 -4.89
C VAL A 239 -12.41 -18.32 -6.09
N VAL A 240 -13.47 -19.10 -5.86
CA VAL A 240 -14.43 -19.45 -6.93
C VAL A 240 -15.43 -18.32 -7.11
N SER A 241 -15.11 -17.40 -8.03
CA SER A 241 -15.95 -16.28 -8.42
C SER A 241 -15.69 -15.89 -9.88
N ALA A 242 -16.75 -15.80 -10.68
CA ALA A 242 -16.69 -15.26 -12.04
C ALA A 242 -16.64 -13.72 -12.07
N GLN A 243 -16.74 -13.06 -10.92
CA GLN A 243 -16.61 -11.61 -10.83
C GLN A 243 -15.17 -11.21 -11.15
N VAL A 244 -15.00 -10.18 -11.98
CA VAL A 244 -13.74 -9.44 -12.07
C VAL A 244 -13.76 -8.33 -11.00
N PRO A 245 -12.93 -8.42 -9.94
CA PRO A 245 -12.80 -7.36 -8.94
C PRO A 245 -12.49 -6.01 -9.58
N ASP A 246 -13.01 -4.91 -9.02
CA ASP A 246 -12.57 -3.58 -9.44
C ASP A 246 -11.08 -3.35 -9.15
N PHE A 247 -10.53 -4.07 -8.16
CA PHE A 247 -9.10 -4.19 -7.90
C PHE A 247 -8.32 -4.59 -9.17
N ILE A 248 -8.73 -5.65 -9.86
CA ILE A 248 -8.03 -6.13 -11.06
C ILE A 248 -8.25 -5.22 -12.26
N ARG A 249 -9.43 -4.60 -12.37
CA ARG A 249 -9.66 -3.56 -13.39
C ARG A 249 -8.72 -2.36 -13.18
N ARG A 250 -8.38 -2.05 -11.93
CA ARG A 250 -7.48 -0.95 -11.56
C ARG A 250 -6.01 -1.29 -11.71
N TYR A 251 -5.63 -2.53 -11.42
CA TYR A 251 -4.26 -3.02 -11.47
C TYR A 251 -4.14 -4.24 -12.41
N PRO A 252 -4.41 -4.08 -13.73
CA PRO A 252 -4.30 -5.17 -14.68
C PRO A 252 -2.88 -5.76 -14.74
N GLU A 253 -1.85 -5.01 -14.32
CA GLU A 253 -0.45 -5.45 -14.29
C GLU A 253 -0.15 -6.51 -13.23
N LEU A 254 -1.11 -6.78 -12.33
CA LEU A 254 -1.02 -7.86 -11.36
C LEU A 254 -1.53 -9.20 -11.93
N LEU A 255 -2.09 -9.20 -13.14
CA LEU A 255 -2.49 -10.42 -13.84
C LEU A 255 -1.27 -11.17 -14.36
N ALA A 256 -1.19 -12.47 -14.04
CA ALA A 256 -0.19 -13.38 -14.56
C ALA A 256 -0.50 -13.84 -16.00
N SER A 257 -1.77 -13.79 -16.39
CA SER A 257 -2.26 -14.09 -17.73
C SER A 257 -3.54 -13.30 -18.03
N PRO A 258 -3.88 -13.06 -19.31
CA PRO A 258 -5.11 -12.37 -19.69
C PRO A 258 -6.36 -13.05 -19.13
N ILE A 259 -7.36 -12.26 -18.76
CA ILE A 259 -8.67 -12.78 -18.35
C ILE A 259 -9.33 -13.42 -19.59
N PRO A 260 -9.80 -14.67 -19.51
CA PRO A 260 -10.44 -15.33 -20.64
C PRO A 260 -11.75 -14.61 -21.02
N PRO A 261 -12.05 -14.48 -22.32
CA PRO A 261 -13.24 -13.74 -22.77
C PRO A 261 -14.56 -14.42 -22.37
N LYS A 262 -14.53 -15.73 -22.12
CA LYS A 262 -15.63 -16.54 -21.59
C LYS A 262 -15.05 -17.58 -20.63
N GLY A 263 -15.87 -18.10 -19.73
CA GLY A 263 -15.46 -19.23 -18.88
C GLY A 263 -14.62 -18.88 -17.66
N LEU A 264 -14.49 -17.61 -17.28
CA LEU A 264 -13.93 -17.23 -15.98
C LEU A 264 -14.77 -17.83 -14.86
N ARG A 265 -14.14 -18.63 -13.99
CA ARG A 265 -14.81 -19.31 -12.87
C ARG A 265 -14.18 -19.03 -11.51
N GLY A 266 -12.94 -18.55 -11.49
CA GLY A 266 -12.28 -18.22 -10.24
C GLY A 266 -10.96 -17.50 -10.43
N TRP A 267 -10.27 -17.35 -9.31
CA TRP A 267 -9.00 -16.65 -9.19
C TRP A 267 -8.07 -17.44 -8.29
N LYS A 268 -6.85 -17.67 -8.76
CA LYS A 268 -5.72 -18.01 -7.88
C LYS A 268 -4.97 -16.72 -7.58
N ILE A 269 -4.85 -16.39 -6.30
CA ILE A 269 -4.31 -15.12 -5.81
C ILE A 269 -3.12 -15.42 -4.91
N GLU A 270 -1.96 -14.89 -5.28
CA GLU A 270 -0.74 -14.94 -4.48
C GLU A 270 -0.67 -13.72 -3.57
N PHE A 271 -0.45 -13.98 -2.29
CA PHE A 271 -0.38 -12.96 -1.25
C PHE A 271 1.02 -12.87 -0.66
N THR A 272 1.46 -11.64 -0.38
CA THR A 272 2.64 -11.40 0.46
C THR A 272 2.35 -11.76 1.91
N ARG A 273 3.39 -11.81 2.74
CA ARG A 273 3.29 -12.13 4.18
C ARG A 273 2.21 -11.33 4.90
N TYR A 274 2.07 -10.06 4.56
CA TYR A 274 1.12 -9.15 5.19
C TYR A 274 -0.10 -8.82 4.32
N GLY A 275 -0.36 -9.67 3.32
CA GLY A 275 -1.65 -9.81 2.68
C GLY A 275 -1.85 -8.92 1.45
N ILE A 276 -0.78 -8.40 0.85
CA ILE A 276 -0.90 -7.72 -0.45
C ILE A 276 -1.19 -8.77 -1.52
N PRO A 277 -2.30 -8.66 -2.27
CA PRO A 277 -2.60 -9.56 -3.37
C PRO A 277 -1.75 -9.21 -4.60
N LYS A 278 -0.50 -9.68 -4.61
CA LYS A 278 0.55 -9.28 -5.56
C LYS A 278 0.41 -9.91 -6.94
N ARG A 279 -0.24 -11.07 -7.08
CA ARG A 279 -0.34 -11.73 -8.39
C ARG A 279 -1.63 -12.54 -8.52
N TRP A 280 -2.27 -12.44 -9.68
CA TRP A 280 -3.59 -13.02 -9.95
C TRP A 280 -3.55 -13.87 -11.20
N HIS A 281 -4.07 -15.10 -11.10
CA HIS A 281 -4.25 -15.98 -12.24
C HIS A 281 -5.75 -16.22 -12.40
N PRO A 282 -6.36 -15.86 -13.55
CA PRO A 282 -7.73 -16.26 -13.83
C PRO A 282 -7.79 -17.78 -13.95
N LEU A 283 -8.86 -18.36 -13.41
CA LEU A 283 -9.12 -19.79 -13.48
C LEU A 283 -10.32 -20.05 -14.39
N GLU A 284 -10.11 -20.94 -15.35
CA GLU A 284 -11.15 -21.56 -16.17
C GLU A 284 -11.45 -22.95 -15.60
N VAL A 285 -12.71 -23.37 -15.68
CA VAL A 285 -13.17 -24.75 -15.41
C VAL A 285 -12.63 -25.41 -14.13
N THR A 286 -13.46 -25.42 -13.09
CA THR A 286 -13.34 -26.39 -11.99
C THR A 286 -14.66 -27.15 -11.87
N GLU A 287 -14.67 -28.41 -12.30
CA GLU A 287 -15.84 -29.28 -12.10
C GLU A 287 -16.07 -29.51 -10.60
N GLY A 288 -17.34 -29.45 -10.17
CA GLY A 288 -17.73 -29.80 -8.80
C GLY A 288 -17.59 -28.73 -7.72
N ILE A 289 -17.22 -27.47 -8.04
CA ILE A 289 -17.00 -26.43 -7.01
C ILE A 289 -18.13 -25.39 -6.92
N ARG A 290 -18.57 -25.11 -5.68
CA ARG A 290 -19.62 -24.12 -5.35
C ARG A 290 -19.06 -22.69 -5.42
N ALA A 291 -19.82 -21.78 -6.02
CA ALA A 291 -19.49 -20.35 -6.02
C ALA A 291 -19.31 -19.80 -4.60
N GLY A 292 -18.31 -18.94 -4.42
CA GLY A 292 -17.92 -18.36 -3.13
C GLY A 292 -17.01 -19.25 -2.28
N MET A 293 -16.63 -20.44 -2.76
CA MET A 293 -15.64 -21.28 -2.08
C MET A 293 -14.26 -20.60 -2.09
N ILE A 294 -13.59 -20.63 -0.93
CA ILE A 294 -12.27 -20.06 -0.72
C ILE A 294 -11.35 -21.14 -0.17
N SER A 295 -10.28 -21.46 -0.90
CA SER A 295 -9.36 -22.55 -0.58
C SER A 295 -7.92 -22.05 -0.44
N LEU A 296 -7.17 -22.58 0.54
CA LEU A 296 -5.72 -22.37 0.61
C LEU A 296 -5.05 -23.40 -0.29
N LEU A 297 -4.36 -22.96 -1.35
CA LEU A 297 -3.69 -23.85 -2.30
C LEU A 297 -2.25 -24.17 -1.89
N ALA A 298 -1.54 -23.16 -1.40
CA ALA A 298 -0.14 -23.27 -1.01
C ALA A 298 0.17 -22.22 0.06
N TYR A 299 1.16 -22.51 0.90
CA TYR A 299 1.70 -21.55 1.86
C TYR A 299 3.14 -21.89 2.22
N ASP A 300 3.87 -20.87 2.66
CA ASP A 300 5.20 -21.00 3.23
C ASP A 300 5.07 -21.08 4.78
N PRO A 301 5.38 -22.24 5.40
CA PRO A 301 5.23 -22.43 6.83
C PRO A 301 6.19 -21.57 7.65
N GLU A 302 7.38 -21.24 7.13
CA GLU A 302 8.36 -20.41 7.83
C GLU A 302 7.89 -18.95 7.84
N VAL A 303 7.47 -18.44 6.69
CA VAL A 303 6.98 -17.06 6.56
C VAL A 303 5.71 -16.84 7.38
N LEU A 304 4.76 -17.79 7.36
CA LEU A 304 3.55 -17.72 8.17
C LEU A 304 3.79 -18.01 9.67
N GLY A 305 4.77 -18.84 9.99
CA GLY A 305 5.11 -19.21 11.37
C GLY A 305 5.98 -18.20 12.12
N ALA A 306 6.68 -17.29 11.41
CA ALA A 306 7.69 -16.39 11.98
C ALA A 306 7.14 -15.19 12.79
N GLY A 307 6.15 -15.42 13.67
CA GLY A 307 5.70 -14.44 14.65
C GLY A 307 4.21 -14.54 14.96
N PRO A 308 3.76 -13.97 16.09
CA PRO A 308 2.42 -14.20 16.59
C PRO A 308 1.35 -13.35 15.87
N CYS A 309 1.68 -12.71 14.74
CA CYS A 309 0.83 -11.75 14.08
C CYS A 309 -0.35 -12.42 13.39
N PRO A 310 -1.53 -12.47 14.02
CA PRO A 310 -2.59 -13.33 13.56
C PRO A 310 -3.49 -12.50 12.64
N GLY A 311 -3.48 -12.81 11.35
CA GLY A 311 -4.32 -12.04 10.45
C GLY A 311 -4.60 -12.67 9.10
N MET A 312 -3.63 -13.40 8.55
CA MET A 312 -3.73 -13.91 7.19
C MET A 312 -4.25 -15.33 7.13
N VAL A 313 -3.43 -16.30 7.54
CA VAL A 313 -3.78 -17.72 7.58
C VAL A 313 -3.23 -18.30 8.88
N GLN A 314 -4.00 -19.15 9.56
CA GLN A 314 -3.57 -19.92 10.71
C GLN A 314 -3.62 -21.40 10.37
N ILE A 315 -2.57 -22.15 10.69
CA ILE A 315 -2.55 -23.61 10.57
C ILE A 315 -2.74 -24.18 11.98
N LYS A 316 -3.76 -25.03 12.16
CA LYS A 316 -4.07 -25.73 13.41
C LYS A 316 -4.38 -27.19 13.08
N GLU A 317 -3.61 -28.12 13.65
CA GLU A 317 -3.88 -29.57 13.52
C GLU A 317 -4.03 -30.04 12.05
N GLY A 318 -3.20 -29.50 11.15
CA GLY A 318 -3.25 -29.83 9.72
C GLY A 318 -4.39 -29.16 8.94
N GLN A 319 -5.25 -28.38 9.60
CA GLN A 319 -6.29 -27.56 8.97
C GLN A 319 -5.88 -26.09 8.91
N TYR A 320 -6.34 -25.38 7.89
CA TYR A 320 -6.15 -23.94 7.79
C TYR A 320 -7.42 -23.17 8.17
N ILE A 321 -7.22 -22.01 8.78
CA ILE A 321 -8.28 -21.06 9.12
C ILE A 321 -7.87 -19.72 8.54
N LEU A 322 -8.74 -19.13 7.71
CA LEU A 322 -8.53 -17.76 7.23
C LEU A 322 -8.53 -16.80 8.43
N GLY A 323 -7.55 -15.93 8.51
CA GLY A 323 -7.48 -14.92 9.57
C GLY A 323 -8.45 -13.77 9.32
N LYS A 324 -8.69 -12.96 10.37
CA LYS A 324 -9.62 -11.82 10.30
C LYS A 324 -9.19 -10.78 9.25
N ARG A 325 -7.88 -10.55 9.06
CA ARG A 325 -7.37 -9.57 8.07
C ARG A 325 -7.57 -10.09 6.65
N LEU A 326 -7.28 -11.37 6.38
CA LEU A 326 -7.53 -11.95 5.07
C LEU A 326 -9.02 -11.98 4.73
N ARG A 327 -9.89 -12.41 5.66
CA ARG A 327 -11.35 -12.35 5.45
C ARG A 327 -11.84 -10.94 5.12
N ARG A 328 -11.34 -9.93 5.85
CA ARG A 328 -11.63 -8.52 5.56
C ARG A 328 -11.17 -8.13 4.15
N THR A 329 -9.94 -8.46 3.81
CA THR A 329 -9.34 -8.14 2.50
C THR A 329 -10.13 -8.78 1.36
N LEU A 330 -10.45 -10.07 1.47
CA LEU A 330 -11.27 -10.78 0.47
C LEU A 330 -12.68 -10.19 0.37
N SER A 331 -13.30 -9.78 1.49
CA SER A 331 -14.63 -9.12 1.47
C SER A 331 -14.62 -7.74 0.82
N LEU A 332 -13.46 -7.09 0.73
CA LEU A 332 -13.27 -5.82 0.02
C LEU A 332 -12.97 -6.06 -1.46
N LEU A 333 -12.15 -7.06 -1.78
CA LEU A 333 -11.80 -7.42 -3.16
C LEU A 333 -13.01 -7.95 -3.95
N PHE A 334 -13.93 -8.67 -3.30
CA PHE A 334 -15.09 -9.30 -3.93
C PHE A 334 -16.43 -8.73 -3.43
N ILE A 335 -16.51 -7.39 -3.27
CA ILE A 335 -17.75 -6.70 -2.89
C ILE A 335 -18.74 -6.50 -4.05
#